data_AF-A0A2W4ILL8-F1
#
_entry.id   AF-A0A2W4ILL8-F1
#
_cell.length_a   1.000
_cell.length_b   1.000
_cell.length_c   1.000
_cell.angle_alpha   90.00
_cell.angle_beta   90.00
_cell.angle_gamma   90.00
#
_symmetry.space_group_name_H-M   'P 1'
#
loop_
_entity.id
_entity.type
_entity.pdbx_description
1 polymer ?
#
loop_
_entity_poly.entity_id
_entity_poly.type
_entity_poly.pdbx_seq_one_letter_code
_entity_poly.pdbx_strand_id
1 'polypeptide(L)'
;MRIKRYQGNITLLALFVLLGSALLGVSVALYMKNFFRYSENINNYERANYLAKAGTELGLAIVGSREPGLEFTIESGHQFIKDNFDCPFTLKEGENCPFQPAFSLTISGLSQQLNNCNESQKIKVGPGLSVIVPLFKDSGISNIDAALHKENQLARGTPFNFYGEASKWRFATVSLSNQNELLLEQGNTPEDIKCKTNTYLVIVNPTPDIQEFCLENSNGIAQESVKIISIGFFKDKQLGTETFAKQALPSFLQGDNYLIGE
;
A
#
# COMPACT_ATOMS: atom_id res chain seq x y z
N MET A 1 24.50 35.61 86.20
CA MET A 1 24.78 35.53 84.75
C MET A 1 23.54 35.98 83.98
N ARG A 2 23.62 37.02 83.14
CA ARG A 2 22.51 37.43 82.26
C ARG A 2 22.62 36.64 80.94
N ILE A 3 21.61 35.83 80.64
CA ILE A 3 21.50 35.11 79.36
C ILE A 3 21.14 36.15 78.28
N LYS A 4 22.07 36.45 77.36
CA LYS A 4 21.77 37.23 76.16
C LYS A 4 20.83 36.41 75.27
N ARG A 5 19.56 36.79 75.19
CA ARG A 5 18.66 36.27 74.15
C ARG A 5 18.97 37.02 72.86
N TYR A 6 19.54 36.31 71.89
CA TYR A 6 19.66 36.81 70.52
C TYR A 6 18.25 36.95 69.93
N GLN A 7 17.84 38.18 69.58
CA GLN A 7 16.63 38.39 68.80
C GLN A 7 16.91 37.94 67.37
N GLY A 8 16.48 36.73 67.01
CA GLY A 8 16.61 36.22 65.65
C GLY A 8 15.80 37.07 64.67
N ASN A 9 16.36 37.35 63.50
CA ASN A 9 15.67 38.11 62.45
C ASN A 9 14.61 37.21 61.77
N ILE A 10 13.44 37.10 62.41
CA ILE A 10 12.30 36.27 61.97
C ILE A 10 11.88 36.62 60.53
N THR A 11 12.01 37.89 60.14
CA THR A 11 11.75 38.39 58.78
C THR A 11 12.64 37.72 57.73
N LEU A 12 13.93 37.52 58.04
CA LEU A 12 14.88 36.87 57.13
C LEU A 12 14.57 35.39 56.97
N LEU A 13 14.23 34.71 58.07
CA LEU A 13 13.76 33.32 58.05
C LEU A 13 12.48 33.16 57.24
N ALA A 14 11.49 34.04 57.45
CA ALA A 14 10.23 34.03 56.71
C ALA A 14 10.45 34.24 55.20
N LEU A 15 11.37 35.12 54.82
CA LEU A 15 11.72 35.38 53.42
C LEU A 15 12.41 34.17 52.78
N PHE A 16 13.31 33.48 53.50
CA PHE A 16 13.89 32.21 53.04
C PHE A 16 12.83 31.10 52.90
N VAL A 17 11.88 31.00 53.83
CA VAL A 17 10.78 30.03 53.75
C VAL A 17 9.88 30.33 52.55
N LEU A 18 9.56 31.60 52.28
CA LEU A 18 8.78 32.01 51.11
C LEU A 18 9.53 31.73 49.81
N LEU A 19 10.83 32.06 49.74
CA LEU A 19 11.66 31.78 48.57
C LEU A 19 11.78 30.27 48.31
N GLY A 20 12.02 29.48 49.37
CA GLY A 20 12.07 28.03 49.28
C GLY A 20 10.74 27.42 48.83
N SER A 21 9.62 27.92 49.34
CA SER A 21 8.28 27.49 48.92
C SER A 21 7.98 27.86 47.47
N ALA A 22 8.40 29.05 47.01
CA ALA A 22 8.26 29.47 45.63
C ALA A 22 9.11 28.62 44.67
N LEU A 23 10.37 28.33 45.03
CA LEU A 23 11.26 27.45 44.27
C LEU A 23 10.72 26.02 44.15
N LEU A 24 10.15 25.48 45.24
CA LEU A 24 9.48 24.19 45.21
C LEU A 24 8.25 24.22 44.29
N GLY A 25 7.43 25.27 44.36
CA GLY A 25 6.27 25.43 43.46
C GLY A 25 6.66 25.49 41.99
N VAL A 26 7.69 26.27 41.64
CA VAL A 26 8.22 26.34 40.26
C VAL A 26 8.77 24.98 39.81
N SER A 27 9.48 24.27 40.70
CA SER A 27 10.03 22.94 40.39
C SER A 27 8.91 21.94 40.08
N VAL A 28 7.87 21.89 40.91
CA VAL A 28 6.71 21.01 40.69
C VAL A 28 5.99 21.37 39.39
N ALA A 29 5.82 22.66 39.10
CA ALA A 29 5.20 23.11 37.85
C ALA A 29 6.00 22.67 36.60
N LEU A 30 7.33 22.73 36.66
CA LEU A 30 8.20 22.25 35.58
C LEU A 30 8.13 20.73 35.42
N TYR A 31 8.10 19.98 36.53
CA TYR A 31 7.88 18.53 36.49
C TYR A 31 6.53 18.17 35.88
N MET A 32 5.44 18.82 36.29
CA MET A 32 4.12 18.60 35.70
C MET A 32 4.10 18.94 34.20
N LYS A 33 4.71 20.07 33.80
CA LYS A 33 4.80 20.45 32.38
C LYS A 33 5.52 19.39 31.54
N ASN A 34 6.64 18.88 32.05
CA ASN A 34 7.40 17.82 31.37
C ASN A 34 6.63 16.51 31.34
N PHE A 35 5.92 16.18 32.42
CA PHE A 35 5.08 14.99 32.51
C PHE A 35 3.92 15.04 31.51
N PHE A 36 3.22 16.17 31.39
CA PHE A 36 2.15 16.33 30.39
C PHE A 36 2.68 16.18 28.97
N ARG A 37 3.81 16.81 28.66
CA ARG A 37 4.45 16.67 27.33
C ARG A 37 4.86 15.22 27.07
N TYR A 38 5.38 14.51 28.07
CA TYR A 38 5.76 13.11 27.93
C TYR A 38 4.54 12.20 27.72
N SER A 39 3.47 12.42 28.49
CA SER A 39 2.19 11.70 28.37
C SER A 39 1.57 11.87 26.98
N GLU A 40 1.54 13.10 26.46
CA GLU A 40 1.05 13.40 25.11
C GLU A 40 1.88 12.68 24.03
N ASN A 41 3.21 12.67 24.19
CA ASN A 41 4.10 11.94 23.27
C ASN A 41 3.82 10.42 23.26
N ILE A 42 3.60 9.81 24.43
CA ILE A 42 3.24 8.38 24.51
C ILE A 42 1.90 8.13 23.84
N ASN A 43 0.89 8.97 24.13
CA ASN A 43 -0.43 8.82 23.54
C ASN A 43 -0.38 8.93 22.00
N ASN A 44 0.38 9.88 21.47
CA ASN A 44 0.56 10.04 20.02
C ASN A 44 1.32 8.86 19.39
N TYR A 45 2.34 8.33 20.09
CA TYR A 45 3.05 7.12 19.67
C TYR A 45 2.11 5.90 19.61
N GLU A 46 1.32 5.68 20.67
CA GLU A 46 0.37 4.57 20.74
C GLU A 46 -0.69 4.70 19.65
N ARG A 47 -1.24 5.91 19.44
CA ARG A 47 -2.20 6.16 18.34
C ARG A 47 -1.61 5.78 16.98
N ALA A 48 -0.40 6.24 16.65
CA ALA A 48 0.26 5.90 15.39
C ALA A 48 0.45 4.38 15.24
N ASN A 49 0.81 3.69 16.32
CA ASN A 49 0.97 2.24 16.33
C ASN A 49 -0.36 1.48 16.16
N TYR A 50 -1.43 1.89 16.85
CA TYR A 50 -2.77 1.32 16.68
C TYR A 50 -3.28 1.50 15.26
N LEU A 51 -3.03 2.67 14.66
CA LEU A 51 -3.42 2.97 13.29
C LEU A 51 -2.68 2.10 12.28
N ALA A 52 -1.38 1.90 12.44
CA ALA A 52 -0.62 1.01 11.56
C ALA A 52 -1.11 -0.45 11.63
N LYS A 53 -1.49 -0.91 12.84
CA LYS A 53 -2.10 -2.24 13.01
C LYS A 53 -3.48 -2.33 12.35
N ALA A 54 -4.36 -1.36 12.62
CA ALA A 54 -5.68 -1.31 12.02
C ALA A 54 -5.63 -1.20 10.49
N GLY A 55 -4.67 -0.44 9.96
CA GLY A 55 -4.44 -0.34 8.51
C GLY A 55 -3.98 -1.66 7.90
N THR A 56 -3.20 -2.45 8.63
CA THR A 56 -2.82 -3.80 8.19
C THR A 56 -4.03 -4.74 8.16
N GLU A 57 -4.87 -4.72 9.20
CA GLU A 57 -6.12 -5.50 9.24
C GLU A 57 -7.08 -5.10 8.12
N LEU A 58 -7.25 -3.79 7.88
CA LEU A 58 -8.02 -3.26 6.77
C LEU A 58 -7.44 -3.72 5.42
N GLY A 59 -6.11 -3.67 5.27
CA GLY A 59 -5.43 -4.15 4.07
C GLY A 59 -5.69 -5.64 3.82
N LEU A 60 -5.63 -6.46 4.86
CA LEU A 60 -5.95 -7.90 4.77
C LEU A 60 -7.42 -8.13 4.40
N ALA A 61 -8.35 -7.35 4.97
CA ALA A 61 -9.78 -7.44 4.64
C ALA A 61 -10.06 -7.07 3.18
N ILE A 62 -9.42 -6.00 2.68
CA ILE A 62 -9.52 -5.58 1.28
C ILE A 62 -8.96 -6.66 0.35
N VAL A 63 -7.76 -7.19 0.63
CA VAL A 63 -7.17 -8.28 -0.17
C VAL A 63 -8.05 -9.54 -0.16
N GLY A 64 -8.63 -9.89 0.98
CA GLY A 64 -9.50 -11.06 1.11
C GLY A 64 -10.86 -10.92 0.43
N SER A 65 -11.33 -9.69 0.20
CA SER A 65 -12.63 -9.40 -0.40
C SER A 65 -12.55 -9.12 -1.90
N ARG A 66 -11.35 -9.08 -2.46
CA ARG A 66 -11.07 -8.73 -3.86
C ARG A 66 -10.39 -9.86 -4.61
N GLU A 67 -10.49 -9.78 -5.92
CA GLU A 67 -9.75 -10.63 -6.86
C GLU A 67 -8.33 -10.06 -7.11
N PRO A 68 -7.42 -10.86 -7.72
CA PRO A 68 -6.04 -10.47 -7.95
C PRO A 68 -5.87 -9.18 -8.78
N GLY A 69 -4.72 -8.51 -8.63
CA GLY A 69 -4.38 -7.31 -9.41
C GLY A 69 -4.83 -5.98 -8.80
N LEU A 70 -4.99 -5.94 -7.47
CA LEU A 70 -5.37 -4.75 -6.70
C LEU A 70 -4.20 -3.77 -6.51
N GLU A 71 -4.44 -2.49 -6.80
CA GLU A 71 -3.65 -1.36 -6.33
C GLU A 71 -4.52 -0.41 -5.51
N PHE A 72 -4.12 -0.16 -4.27
CA PHE A 72 -4.86 0.73 -3.38
C PHE A 72 -3.93 1.51 -2.46
N THR A 73 -4.12 2.82 -2.38
CA THR A 73 -3.35 3.69 -1.49
C THR A 73 -4.28 4.63 -0.74
N ILE A 74 -4.11 4.72 0.57
CA ILE A 74 -4.69 5.78 1.41
C ILE A 74 -3.55 6.50 2.10
N GLU A 75 -3.60 7.83 2.08
CA GLU A 75 -2.66 8.71 2.78
C GLU A 75 -3.37 9.54 3.85
N SER A 76 -2.59 10.03 4.81
CA SER A 76 -3.04 11.01 5.81
C SER A 76 -3.60 12.24 5.13
N GLY A 77 -4.79 12.68 5.57
CA GLY A 77 -5.52 13.77 4.92
C GLY A 77 -6.49 13.32 3.81
N HIS A 78 -6.61 12.02 3.54
CA HIS A 78 -7.75 11.51 2.77
C HIS A 78 -9.06 11.74 3.55
N GLN A 79 -10.17 12.06 2.88
CA GLN A 79 -11.42 12.49 3.54
C GLN A 79 -12.04 11.47 4.52
N PHE A 80 -11.68 10.19 4.40
CA PHE A 80 -12.10 9.12 5.32
C PHE A 80 -11.26 9.06 6.61
N ILE A 81 -10.09 9.67 6.59
CA ILE A 81 -9.10 9.66 7.67
C ILE A 81 -8.95 11.08 8.27
N LYS A 82 -9.26 12.14 7.51
CA LYS A 82 -9.15 13.56 7.91
C LYS A 82 -9.67 13.86 9.30
N ASP A 83 -10.89 13.43 9.62
CA ASP A 83 -11.53 13.79 10.89
C ASP A 83 -10.81 13.22 12.14
N ASN A 84 -9.99 12.18 11.97
CA ASN A 84 -9.17 11.60 13.05
C ASN A 84 -7.73 12.18 13.09
N PHE A 85 -7.36 12.96 12.08
CA PHE A 85 -6.01 13.44 11.80
C PHE A 85 -6.02 14.89 11.35
N ASP A 86 -6.90 15.73 11.89
CA ASP A 86 -6.80 17.17 11.71
C ASP A 86 -5.70 17.72 12.61
N CYS A 87 -4.90 18.63 12.08
CA CYS A 87 -3.87 19.30 12.87
C CYS A 87 -4.60 20.12 13.94
N PRO A 88 -4.30 19.95 15.24
CA PRO A 88 -4.97 20.72 16.30
C PRO A 88 -4.60 22.21 16.26
N PHE A 89 -3.71 22.60 15.35
CA PHE A 89 -3.24 23.96 15.15
C PHE A 89 -3.60 24.43 13.74
N THR A 90 -3.96 25.71 13.61
CA THR A 90 -4.15 26.35 12.31
C THR A 90 -2.80 26.47 11.61
N LEU A 91 -2.60 25.71 10.54
CA LEU A 91 -1.37 25.72 9.76
C LEU A 91 -1.38 26.87 8.75
N LYS A 92 -0.20 27.41 8.44
CA LYS A 92 0.00 28.25 7.26
C LYS A 92 0.15 27.36 6.02
N GLU A 93 -0.15 27.92 4.86
CA GLU A 93 -0.05 27.21 3.58
C GLU A 93 1.38 26.71 3.35
N GLY A 94 1.55 25.39 3.21
CA GLY A 94 2.85 24.72 3.04
C GLY A 94 3.56 24.26 4.33
N GLU A 95 3.00 24.50 5.52
CA GLU A 95 3.54 23.95 6.77
C GLU A 95 2.98 22.54 7.07
N ASN A 96 3.86 21.59 7.36
CA ASN A 96 3.48 20.27 7.87
C ASN A 96 3.16 20.36 9.36
N CYS A 97 2.10 19.70 9.83
CA CYS A 97 1.75 19.71 11.25
C CYS A 97 2.87 19.07 12.10
N PRO A 98 3.53 19.83 12.98
CA PRO A 98 4.56 19.26 13.83
C PRO A 98 3.92 18.28 14.82
N PHE A 99 4.52 17.09 14.97
CA PHE A 99 4.10 16.04 15.90
C PHE A 99 2.78 15.33 15.57
N GLN A 100 2.21 15.57 14.39
CA GLN A 100 1.01 14.86 13.98
C GLN A 100 1.36 13.44 13.54
N PRO A 101 0.64 12.42 14.07
CA PRO A 101 0.77 11.09 13.52
C PRO A 101 0.32 11.11 12.06
N ALA A 102 1.15 10.64 11.13
CA ALA A 102 0.74 10.46 9.73
C ALA A 102 0.46 8.98 9.50
N PHE A 103 -0.44 8.67 8.57
CA PHE A 103 -0.85 7.30 8.24
C PHE A 103 -0.76 7.08 6.75
N SER A 104 -0.24 5.93 6.34
CA SER A 104 -0.31 5.47 4.96
C SER A 104 -0.64 3.98 4.94
N LEU A 105 -1.55 3.59 4.06
CA LEU A 105 -1.81 2.21 3.69
C LEU A 105 -1.57 2.09 2.20
N THR A 106 -0.65 1.22 1.80
CA THR A 106 -0.40 0.88 0.40
C THR A 106 -0.58 -0.62 0.22
N ILE A 107 -1.38 -1.00 -0.77
CA ILE A 107 -1.60 -2.38 -1.19
C ILE A 107 -1.15 -2.47 -2.64
N SER A 108 -0.21 -3.36 -2.91
CA SER A 108 0.30 -3.61 -4.26
C SER A 108 0.27 -5.11 -4.55
N GLY A 109 -0.66 -5.51 -5.40
CA GLY A 109 -0.79 -6.88 -5.92
C GLY A 109 -0.41 -7.03 -7.39
N LEU A 110 0.19 -5.98 -7.99
CA LEU A 110 0.70 -5.99 -9.36
C LEU A 110 2.23 -6.01 -9.34
N SER A 111 2.84 -6.77 -10.26
CA SER A 111 4.25 -6.62 -10.61
C SER A 111 4.47 -5.30 -11.31
N GLN A 112 5.73 -4.85 -11.37
CA GLN A 112 6.13 -3.78 -12.28
C GLN A 112 5.73 -4.12 -13.73
N GLN A 113 5.60 -3.10 -14.58
CA GLN A 113 5.27 -3.21 -16.00
C GLN A 113 6.03 -4.37 -16.64
N LEU A 114 5.33 -5.28 -17.30
CA LEU A 114 6.01 -6.30 -18.11
C LEU A 114 6.56 -5.59 -19.33
N ASN A 115 7.88 -5.48 -19.44
CA ASN A 115 8.52 -5.09 -20.68
C ASN A 115 9.71 -5.99 -20.92
N ASN A 116 9.55 -6.90 -21.87
CA ASN A 116 10.58 -7.86 -22.26
C ASN A 116 11.06 -7.62 -23.70
N CYS A 117 10.88 -6.40 -24.22
CA CYS A 117 11.28 -5.98 -25.56
C CYS A 117 12.79 -5.75 -25.73
N ASN A 118 13.58 -5.94 -24.67
CA ASN A 118 15.03 -5.99 -24.79
C ASN A 118 15.46 -7.29 -25.48
N GLU A 119 16.48 -7.25 -26.35
CA GLU A 119 16.90 -8.40 -27.15
C GLU A 119 17.24 -9.65 -26.32
N SER A 120 17.71 -9.48 -25.08
CA SER A 120 18.04 -10.58 -24.17
C SER A 120 16.85 -11.16 -23.40
N GLN A 121 15.66 -10.57 -23.48
CA GLN A 121 14.52 -10.91 -22.61
C GLN A 121 13.29 -11.40 -23.40
N LYS A 122 13.43 -11.63 -24.70
CA LYS A 122 12.33 -12.13 -25.54
C LYS A 122 11.82 -13.48 -25.05
N ILE A 123 10.51 -13.66 -25.10
CA ILE A 123 9.86 -14.90 -24.70
C ILE A 123 10.01 -15.90 -25.83
N LYS A 124 10.56 -17.07 -25.52
CA LYS A 124 10.68 -18.18 -26.45
C LYS A 124 9.57 -19.18 -26.17
N VAL A 125 8.80 -19.54 -27.20
CA VAL A 125 7.70 -20.50 -27.09
C VAL A 125 7.96 -21.67 -28.02
N GLY A 126 8.01 -22.86 -27.45
CA GLY A 126 8.18 -24.09 -28.22
C GLY A 126 6.96 -24.44 -29.09
N PRO A 127 7.11 -25.40 -30.01
CA PRO A 127 6.02 -25.81 -30.91
C PRO A 127 4.81 -26.34 -30.14
N GLY A 128 3.62 -25.82 -30.44
CA GLY A 128 2.37 -26.24 -29.78
C GLY A 128 2.20 -25.76 -28.34
N LEU A 129 3.13 -24.96 -27.81
CA LEU A 129 3.03 -24.36 -26.48
C LEU A 129 2.34 -23.00 -26.54
N SER A 130 1.88 -22.54 -25.37
CA SER A 130 1.23 -21.25 -25.21
C SER A 130 1.75 -20.50 -24.00
N VAL A 131 1.59 -19.19 -24.03
CA VAL A 131 1.85 -18.27 -22.92
C VAL A 131 0.52 -17.65 -22.52
N ILE A 132 0.23 -17.68 -21.23
CA ILE A 132 -0.99 -17.09 -20.66
C ILE A 132 -0.61 -15.87 -19.85
N VAL A 133 -1.21 -14.72 -20.17
CA VAL A 133 -0.93 -13.44 -19.52
C VAL A 133 -2.24 -12.85 -18.98
N PRO A 134 -2.34 -12.56 -17.67
CA PRO A 134 -3.48 -11.84 -17.12
C PRO A 134 -3.53 -10.42 -17.70
N LEU A 135 -4.68 -10.02 -18.24
CA LEU A 135 -4.93 -8.69 -18.83
C LEU A 135 -5.87 -7.82 -18.00
N PHE A 136 -6.01 -8.11 -16.71
CA PHE A 136 -6.82 -7.32 -15.80
C PHE A 136 -5.92 -6.51 -14.87
N LYS A 137 -6.41 -5.32 -14.55
CA LYS A 137 -5.90 -4.44 -13.52
C LYS A 137 -7.12 -3.90 -12.80
N ASP A 138 -7.14 -3.96 -11.47
CA ASP A 138 -8.17 -3.28 -10.72
C ASP A 138 -7.93 -1.76 -10.81
N SER A 139 -8.91 -1.01 -11.32
CA SER A 139 -8.73 0.40 -11.59
C SER A 139 -8.60 1.19 -10.29
N GLY A 140 -7.53 1.98 -10.16
CA GLY A 140 -7.18 2.83 -9.02
C GLY A 140 -8.36 3.24 -8.13
N ILE A 141 -8.58 2.46 -7.09
CA ILE A 141 -9.65 2.68 -6.13
C ILE A 141 -9.24 3.83 -5.23
N SER A 142 -10.08 4.86 -5.16
CA SER A 142 -9.84 6.04 -4.33
C SER A 142 -10.68 6.08 -3.05
N ASN A 143 -11.50 5.06 -2.77
CA ASN A 143 -12.31 5.03 -1.55
C ASN A 143 -12.45 3.62 -0.93
N ILE A 144 -12.64 3.59 0.39
CA ILE A 144 -12.67 2.35 1.20
C ILE A 144 -13.88 1.48 0.86
N ASP A 145 -15.06 2.08 0.69
CA ASP A 145 -16.28 1.31 0.35
C ASP A 145 -16.15 0.61 -1.00
N ALA A 146 -15.57 1.28 -2.00
CA ALA A 146 -15.22 0.64 -3.25
C ALA A 146 -14.17 -0.43 -3.01
N ALA A 147 -13.12 -0.18 -2.23
CA ALA A 147 -12.08 -1.17 -1.93
C ALA A 147 -12.67 -2.46 -1.33
N LEU A 148 -13.73 -2.36 -0.52
CA LEU A 148 -14.40 -3.49 0.12
C LEU A 148 -15.53 -4.12 -0.71
N HIS A 149 -16.18 -3.38 -1.63
CA HIS A 149 -17.47 -3.80 -2.19
C HIS A 149 -17.60 -3.69 -3.73
N LYS A 150 -16.58 -3.27 -4.48
CA LYS A 150 -16.68 -3.14 -5.95
C LYS A 150 -16.10 -4.35 -6.69
N GLU A 151 -16.77 -4.79 -7.74
CA GLU A 151 -16.21 -5.69 -8.75
C GLU A 151 -15.00 -5.03 -9.43
N ASN A 152 -13.98 -5.84 -9.77
CA ASN A 152 -12.81 -5.42 -10.53
C ASN A 152 -13.26 -4.62 -11.76
N GLN A 153 -12.81 -3.38 -11.89
CA GLN A 153 -13.10 -2.60 -13.10
C GLN A 153 -12.07 -2.90 -14.17
N LEU A 154 -12.54 -2.96 -15.41
CA LEU A 154 -11.73 -3.14 -16.61
C LEU A 154 -10.64 -2.08 -16.74
N ALA A 155 -9.41 -2.52 -17.03
CA ALA A 155 -8.39 -1.65 -17.60
C ALA A 155 -8.97 -0.99 -18.87
N ARG A 156 -8.99 0.34 -18.94
CA ARG A 156 -9.40 1.04 -20.16
C ARG A 156 -8.31 0.88 -21.23
N GLY A 157 -8.68 0.29 -22.36
CA GLY A 157 -7.82 0.13 -23.55
C GLY A 157 -7.22 -1.27 -23.70
N THR A 158 -6.47 -1.50 -24.79
CA THR A 158 -5.60 -2.67 -24.93
C THR A 158 -4.41 -2.48 -23.99
N PRO A 159 -4.31 -3.24 -22.89
CA PRO A 159 -3.29 -3.02 -21.86
C PRO A 159 -1.91 -3.49 -22.30
N PHE A 160 -1.78 -4.00 -23.53
CA PHE A 160 -0.57 -4.62 -24.03
C PHE A 160 -0.23 -4.22 -25.47
N ASN A 161 1.07 -4.20 -25.76
CA ASN A 161 1.61 -4.14 -27.12
C ASN A 161 2.34 -5.45 -27.41
N PHE A 162 1.95 -6.12 -28.51
CA PHE A 162 2.60 -7.33 -28.98
C PHE A 162 3.57 -7.00 -30.11
N TYR A 163 4.79 -7.52 -30.02
CA TYR A 163 5.84 -7.35 -31.00
C TYR A 163 6.33 -8.72 -31.46
N GLY A 164 5.89 -9.11 -32.65
CA GLY A 164 6.21 -10.37 -33.30
C GLY A 164 5.50 -10.44 -34.64
N GLU A 165 5.86 -11.39 -35.47
CA GLU A 165 5.19 -11.59 -36.76
C GLU A 165 3.80 -12.22 -36.53
N ALA A 166 2.76 -11.38 -36.40
CA ALA A 166 1.42 -11.79 -35.96
C ALA A 166 0.82 -12.97 -36.75
N SER A 167 1.17 -13.13 -38.03
CA SER A 167 0.75 -14.27 -38.88
C SER A 167 1.16 -15.63 -38.32
N LYS A 168 2.28 -15.70 -37.59
CA LYS A 168 2.84 -16.91 -36.98
C LYS A 168 2.20 -17.27 -35.64
N TRP A 169 1.37 -16.41 -35.07
CA TRP A 169 0.79 -16.60 -33.75
C TRP A 169 -0.72 -16.79 -33.83
N ARG A 170 -1.29 -17.39 -32.78
CA ARG A 170 -2.74 -17.40 -32.56
C ARG A 170 -3.04 -16.81 -31.20
N PHE A 171 -4.06 -15.97 -31.15
CA PHE A 171 -4.45 -15.26 -29.95
C PHE A 171 -5.81 -15.76 -29.50
N ALA A 172 -5.99 -15.88 -28.19
CA ALA A 172 -7.30 -16.10 -27.62
C ALA A 172 -7.40 -15.36 -26.30
N THR A 173 -8.62 -15.09 -25.88
CA THR A 173 -8.91 -14.67 -24.51
C THR A 173 -9.67 -15.75 -23.79
N VAL A 174 -9.31 -15.95 -22.53
CA VAL A 174 -10.04 -16.79 -21.60
C VAL A 174 -10.59 -15.88 -20.51
N SER A 175 -11.89 -15.95 -20.25
CA SER A 175 -12.50 -15.27 -19.10
C SER A 175 -13.31 -16.28 -18.29
N LEU A 176 -13.22 -16.18 -16.96
CA LEU A 176 -14.15 -16.91 -16.08
C LEU A 176 -15.48 -16.14 -16.01
N SER A 177 -16.56 -16.82 -16.35
CA SER A 177 -17.92 -16.37 -16.07
C SER A 177 -18.26 -16.55 -14.59
N ASN A 178 -19.17 -15.73 -14.06
CA ASN A 178 -19.74 -15.82 -12.71
C ASN A 178 -20.37 -17.20 -12.40
N GLN A 179 -20.58 -18.04 -13.42
CA GLN A 179 -21.11 -19.41 -13.31
C GLN A 179 -20.02 -20.50 -13.35
N ASN A 180 -18.74 -20.15 -13.17
CA ASN A 180 -17.58 -21.06 -13.30
C ASN A 180 -17.39 -21.65 -14.72
N GLU A 181 -17.96 -21.03 -15.74
CA GLU A 181 -17.73 -21.41 -17.13
C GLU A 181 -16.52 -20.67 -17.70
N LEU A 182 -15.67 -21.40 -18.43
CA LEU A 182 -14.56 -20.81 -19.18
C LEU A 182 -15.06 -20.37 -20.55
N LEU A 183 -15.06 -19.06 -20.79
CA LEU A 183 -15.37 -18.48 -22.09
C LEU A 183 -14.06 -18.27 -22.85
N LEU A 184 -13.96 -18.86 -24.04
CA LEU A 184 -12.84 -18.71 -24.95
C LEU A 184 -13.26 -17.88 -26.16
N GLU A 185 -12.63 -16.74 -26.39
CA GLU A 185 -12.81 -15.95 -27.61
C GLU A 185 -11.50 -15.93 -28.40
N GLN A 186 -11.53 -16.46 -29.62
CA GLN A 186 -10.35 -16.52 -30.49
C GLN A 186 -10.21 -15.24 -31.31
N GLY A 187 -8.97 -14.77 -31.48
CA GLY A 187 -8.60 -13.65 -32.33
C GLY A 187 -7.49 -14.07 -33.30
N ASN A 188 -7.48 -13.47 -34.48
CA ASN A 188 -6.42 -13.71 -35.46
C ASN A 188 -5.28 -12.71 -35.29
N THR A 189 -5.57 -11.53 -34.74
CA THR A 189 -4.57 -10.51 -34.43
C THR A 189 -4.69 -10.01 -32.98
N PRO A 190 -3.65 -9.37 -32.43
CA PRO A 190 -3.71 -8.72 -31.13
C PRO A 190 -4.84 -7.68 -31.00
N GLU A 191 -5.19 -7.00 -32.09
CA GLU A 191 -6.24 -5.96 -32.12
C GLU A 191 -7.65 -6.54 -32.04
N ASP A 192 -7.85 -7.83 -32.40
CA ASP A 192 -9.12 -8.52 -32.25
C ASP A 192 -9.48 -8.77 -30.77
N ILE A 193 -8.49 -8.66 -29.87
CA ILE A 193 -8.62 -9.01 -28.47
C ILE A 193 -9.37 -7.93 -27.70
N LYS A 194 -10.61 -8.25 -27.32
CA LYS A 194 -11.40 -7.43 -26.41
C LYS A 194 -11.05 -7.78 -24.97
N CYS A 195 -10.48 -6.80 -24.25
CA CYS A 195 -10.26 -6.97 -22.82
C CYS A 195 -11.60 -6.90 -22.10
N LYS A 196 -11.89 -7.90 -21.26
CA LYS A 196 -13.00 -7.88 -20.30
C LYS A 196 -12.45 -8.00 -18.87
N THR A 197 -13.32 -7.93 -17.87
CA THR A 197 -12.93 -8.21 -16.47
C THR A 197 -12.39 -9.63 -16.37
N ASN A 198 -11.35 -9.84 -15.55
CA ASN A 198 -10.74 -11.15 -15.28
C ASN A 198 -10.40 -11.96 -16.54
N THR A 199 -9.91 -11.27 -17.57
CA THR A 199 -9.55 -11.88 -18.84
C THR A 199 -8.06 -12.20 -18.90
N TYR A 200 -7.74 -13.36 -19.44
CA TYR A 200 -6.39 -13.85 -19.69
C TYR A 200 -6.15 -13.90 -21.20
N LEU A 201 -5.05 -13.33 -21.66
CA LEU A 201 -4.56 -13.50 -23.03
C LEU A 201 -3.82 -14.82 -23.14
N VAL A 202 -4.14 -15.60 -24.16
CA VAL A 202 -3.43 -16.81 -24.53
C VAL A 202 -2.76 -16.56 -25.88
N ILE A 203 -1.44 -16.66 -25.91
CA ILE A 203 -0.61 -16.54 -27.11
C ILE A 203 -0.08 -17.92 -27.43
N VAL A 204 -0.51 -18.51 -28.54
CA VAL A 204 -0.15 -19.89 -28.93
C VAL A 204 0.84 -19.85 -30.09
N ASN A 205 1.88 -20.68 -30.02
CA ASN A 205 2.76 -20.97 -31.15
C ASN A 205 2.22 -22.17 -31.95
N PRO A 206 1.49 -21.95 -33.07
CA PRO A 206 1.02 -23.03 -33.95
C PRO A 206 2.11 -23.59 -34.87
N THR A 207 3.30 -22.98 -34.91
CA THR A 207 4.36 -23.34 -35.86
C THR A 207 5.20 -24.51 -35.32
N PRO A 208 5.83 -25.30 -36.21
CA PRO A 208 6.70 -26.41 -35.81
C PRO A 208 8.06 -25.97 -35.26
N ASP A 209 8.37 -24.68 -35.30
CA ASP A 209 9.63 -24.09 -34.85
C ASP A 209 9.44 -23.28 -33.57
N ILE A 210 10.52 -23.09 -32.81
CA ILE A 210 10.53 -22.16 -31.67
C ILE A 210 10.32 -20.75 -32.21
N GLN A 211 9.32 -20.04 -31.67
CA GLN A 211 9.06 -18.65 -32.00
C GLN A 211 9.41 -17.76 -30.82
N GLU A 212 9.82 -16.54 -31.14
CA GLU A 212 10.13 -15.51 -30.15
C GLU A 212 9.19 -14.32 -30.33
N PHE A 213 8.74 -13.75 -29.22
CA PHE A 213 7.99 -12.50 -29.22
C PHE A 213 8.35 -11.66 -28.00
N CYS A 214 7.99 -10.38 -28.07
CA CYS A 214 7.97 -9.53 -26.90
C CYS A 214 6.60 -8.88 -26.70
N LEU A 215 6.32 -8.58 -25.44
CA LEU A 215 5.05 -8.11 -24.92
C LEU A 215 5.34 -6.99 -23.92
N GLU A 216 4.79 -5.81 -24.20
CA GLU A 216 4.74 -4.74 -23.22
C GLU A 216 3.35 -4.74 -22.58
N ASN A 217 3.27 -4.79 -21.25
CA ASN A 217 2.06 -4.54 -20.48
C ASN A 217 2.31 -3.37 -19.53
N SER A 218 1.75 -2.22 -19.88
CA SER A 218 1.92 -0.97 -19.14
C SER A 218 1.15 -0.94 -17.82
N ASN A 219 0.23 -1.88 -17.62
CA ASN A 219 -0.65 -1.93 -16.45
C ASN A 219 -0.12 -2.84 -15.32
N GLY A 220 0.97 -3.58 -15.56
CA GLY A 220 1.49 -4.55 -14.60
C GLY A 220 0.69 -5.86 -14.62
N ILE A 221 1.22 -6.86 -13.92
CA ILE A 221 0.69 -8.23 -13.90
C ILE A 221 0.25 -8.59 -12.48
N ALA A 222 -0.92 -9.21 -12.33
CA ALA A 222 -1.36 -9.72 -11.03
C ALA A 222 -0.39 -10.78 -10.46
N GLN A 223 -0.02 -10.62 -9.18
CA GLN A 223 0.87 -11.55 -8.46
C GLN A 223 0.10 -12.36 -7.42
N GLU A 224 0.61 -13.56 -7.09
CA GLU A 224 0.09 -14.39 -6.00
C GLU A 224 0.35 -13.80 -4.61
N SER A 225 1.30 -12.88 -4.51
CA SER A 225 1.65 -12.21 -3.27
C SER A 225 1.29 -10.74 -3.37
N VAL A 226 0.39 -10.30 -2.51
CA VAL A 226 0.04 -8.89 -2.35
C VAL A 226 0.83 -8.32 -1.17
N LYS A 227 1.55 -7.24 -1.44
CA LYS A 227 2.28 -6.51 -0.41
C LYS A 227 1.36 -5.45 0.21
N ILE A 228 1.21 -5.51 1.53
CA ILE A 228 0.45 -4.55 2.33
C ILE A 228 1.47 -3.81 3.20
N ILE A 229 1.55 -2.50 3.03
CA ILE A 229 2.39 -1.61 3.82
C ILE A 229 1.46 -0.70 4.59
N SER A 230 1.45 -0.82 5.92
CA SER A 230 0.74 0.13 6.78
C SER A 230 1.72 0.82 7.71
N ILE A 231 1.77 2.13 7.60
CA ILE A 231 2.76 2.96 8.27
C ILE A 231 2.06 4.07 9.04
N GLY A 232 2.32 4.13 10.34
CA GLY A 232 2.17 5.30 11.19
C GLY A 232 3.50 6.04 11.32
N PHE A 233 3.49 7.37 11.33
CA PHE A 233 4.67 8.17 11.66
C PHE A 233 4.50 8.80 13.04
N PHE A 234 5.55 8.81 13.84
CA PHE A 234 5.62 9.58 15.08
C PHE A 234 6.94 10.35 15.12
N LYS A 235 6.87 11.67 14.93
CA LYS A 235 8.06 12.51 14.65
C LYS A 235 8.77 11.93 13.42
N ASP A 236 10.09 11.71 13.52
CA ASP A 236 10.90 11.15 12.44
C ASP A 236 10.97 9.62 12.48
N LYS A 237 10.17 8.96 13.33
CA LYS A 237 10.15 7.50 13.45
C LYS A 237 8.97 6.90 12.70
N GLN A 238 9.29 5.92 11.86
CA GLN A 238 8.32 5.07 11.20
C GLN A 238 7.90 3.93 12.14
N LEU A 239 6.60 3.74 12.30
CA LEU A 239 5.98 2.68 13.10
C LEU A 239 5.01 1.94 12.19
N GLY A 240 5.26 0.68 11.90
CA GLY A 240 4.37 -0.03 11.00
C GLY A 240 4.78 -1.44 10.68
N THR A 241 3.97 -2.06 9.85
CA THR A 241 4.09 -3.46 9.47
C THR A 241 4.04 -3.57 7.96
N GLU A 242 5.01 -4.30 7.44
CA GLU A 242 5.01 -4.82 6.08
C GLU A 242 4.51 -6.26 6.15
N THR A 243 3.40 -6.54 5.48
CA THR A 243 2.77 -7.86 5.48
C THR A 243 2.58 -8.33 4.05
N PHE A 244 2.86 -9.60 3.80
CA PHE A 244 2.62 -10.25 2.52
C PHE A 244 1.41 -11.18 2.67
N ALA A 245 0.36 -10.90 1.91
CA ALA A 245 -0.83 -11.73 1.85
C ALA A 245 -0.81 -12.57 0.57
N LYS A 246 -1.15 -13.85 0.67
CA LYS A 246 -1.32 -14.70 -0.51
C LYS A 246 -2.71 -14.50 -1.09
N GLN A 247 -2.78 -14.27 -2.38
CA GLN A 247 -4.00 -14.23 -3.15
C GLN A 247 -3.93 -15.33 -4.20
N ALA A 248 -4.89 -16.25 -4.17
CA ALA A 248 -4.85 -17.40 -5.05
C ALA A 248 -5.08 -16.96 -6.51
N LEU A 249 -4.07 -17.16 -7.36
CA LEU A 249 -4.27 -17.17 -8.81
C LEU A 249 -4.87 -18.52 -9.23
N PRO A 250 -5.64 -18.60 -10.33
CA PRO A 250 -6.04 -19.88 -10.90
C PRO A 250 -4.82 -20.80 -11.13
N SER A 251 -4.97 -22.11 -10.90
CA SER A 251 -3.86 -23.07 -10.93
C SER A 251 -3.09 -23.12 -12.25
N PHE A 252 -3.72 -22.74 -13.37
CA PHE A 252 -3.06 -22.64 -14.68
C PHE A 252 -2.11 -21.43 -14.81
N LEU A 253 -2.12 -20.52 -13.83
CA LEU A 253 -1.17 -19.42 -13.68
C LEU A 253 -0.15 -19.67 -12.57
N GLN A 254 -0.29 -20.76 -11.80
CA GLN A 254 0.61 -21.11 -10.71
C GLN A 254 1.82 -21.87 -11.28
N GLY A 255 3.05 -21.39 -11.02
CA GLY A 255 4.32 -22.09 -11.32
C GLY A 255 5.25 -21.42 -12.36
N ASP A 256 6.32 -22.11 -12.74
CA ASP A 256 7.39 -21.67 -13.68
C ASP A 256 6.92 -21.41 -15.13
N ASN A 257 5.61 -21.52 -15.40
CA ASN A 257 5.00 -21.14 -16.68
C ASN A 257 4.94 -19.61 -16.87
N TYR A 258 5.32 -18.87 -15.82
CA TYR A 258 5.28 -17.42 -15.79
C TYR A 258 6.65 -16.85 -16.13
N LEU A 259 6.85 -16.48 -17.40
CA LEU A 259 7.86 -15.50 -17.86
C LEU A 259 9.15 -15.42 -17.02
N ILE A 260 9.85 -16.54 -16.87
CA ILE A 260 11.25 -16.50 -16.43
C ILE A 260 12.05 -16.29 -17.72
N GLY A 261 12.26 -15.03 -18.06
CA GLY A 261 13.50 -14.69 -18.74
C GLY A 261 14.62 -14.98 -17.74
N GLU A 262 15.41 -16.03 -18.00
CA GLU A 262 16.75 -16.13 -17.41
C GLU A 262 17.58 -14.89 -17.76
#